data_AF-A0A679I975-F1
#
_entry.id   AF-A0A679I975-F1
#
_cell.length_a   1.000
_cell.length_b   1.000
_cell.length_c   1.000
_cell.angle_alpha   90.00
_cell.angle_beta   90.00
_cell.angle_gamma   90.00
#
_symmetry.space_group_name_H-M   'P 1'
#
loop_
_entity.id
_entity.type
_entity.pdbx_description
1 polymer ?
#
loop_
_entity_poly.entity_id
_entity_poly.type
_entity_poly.pdbx_seq_one_letter_code
_entity_poly.pdbx_strand_id
1 'polypeptide(L)'
;MLNFISINKPMNMQYTEMMERFLMNTLAFSVALATKDYSTFSQEALDIMAADENWLRESVEWSQSLLVVSLVDGENYQTAEEVAEDLSGLLALYNLATQREMTDHEEALFTNLHDRFLALLLTDEELIEYLLEDEQ
;
A
#
# COMPACT_ATOMS: atom_id res chain seq x y z
N MET A 1 -15.49 3.65 19.59
CA MET A 1 -15.52 2.18 19.56
C MET A 1 -15.18 1.83 18.13
N LEU A 2 -13.96 1.34 17.86
CA LEU A 2 -13.57 0.93 16.51
C LEU A 2 -14.37 -0.33 16.16
N ASN A 3 -15.32 -0.21 15.24
CA ASN A 3 -16.10 -1.33 14.74
C ASN A 3 -15.25 -2.07 13.72
N PHE A 4 -14.53 -3.11 14.16
CA PHE A 4 -13.92 -4.05 13.24
C PHE A 4 -15.03 -4.91 12.63
N ILE A 5 -15.27 -4.73 11.32
CA ILE A 5 -16.08 -5.66 10.55
C ILE A 5 -15.30 -6.99 10.52
N SER A 6 -16.03 -8.06 10.81
CA SER A 6 -15.50 -9.42 10.96
C SER A 6 -14.72 -9.86 9.72
N ILE A 7 -13.41 -10.10 9.86
CA ILE A 7 -12.58 -10.80 8.86
C ILE A 7 -12.98 -12.29 8.88
N ASN A 8 -14.14 -12.61 8.31
CA ASN A 8 -14.59 -14.01 8.12
C ASN A 8 -14.17 -14.57 6.75
N LYS A 9 -13.51 -13.77 5.91
CA LYS A 9 -12.94 -14.21 4.63
C LYS A 9 -11.57 -14.85 4.88
N PRO A 10 -11.29 -16.04 4.31
CA PRO A 10 -9.97 -16.65 4.42
C PRO A 10 -8.92 -15.77 3.73
N MET A 11 -7.76 -15.61 4.37
CA MET A 11 -6.62 -14.92 3.74
C MET A 11 -5.95 -15.84 2.72
N ASN A 12 -5.67 -15.30 1.54
CA ASN A 12 -4.96 -16.00 0.48
C ASN A 12 -3.43 -15.94 0.69
N MET A 13 -2.95 -16.59 1.75
CA MET A 13 -1.56 -16.52 2.21
C MET A 13 -0.52 -16.89 1.13
N GLN A 14 -0.90 -17.66 0.11
CA GLN A 14 -0.03 -17.98 -1.03
C GLN A 14 0.38 -16.75 -1.85
N TYR A 15 -0.33 -15.63 -1.74
CA TYR A 15 -0.05 -14.38 -2.46
C TYR A 15 0.57 -13.29 -1.57
N THR A 16 1.04 -13.64 -0.37
CA THR A 16 1.61 -12.68 0.59
C THR A 16 2.73 -11.84 -0.03
N GLU A 17 3.70 -12.48 -0.70
CA GLU A 17 4.85 -11.76 -1.29
C GLU A 17 4.43 -10.76 -2.39
N MET A 18 3.46 -11.14 -3.23
CA MET A 18 2.90 -10.26 -4.27
C MET A 18 2.19 -9.06 -3.64
N MET A 19 1.36 -9.31 -2.63
CA MET A 19 0.57 -8.27 -1.98
C MET A 19 1.44 -7.33 -1.14
N GLU A 20 2.47 -7.86 -0.48
CA GLU A 20 3.47 -7.08 0.24
C GLU A 20 4.24 -6.18 -0.73
N ARG A 21 4.68 -6.71 -1.89
CA ARG A 21 5.32 -5.91 -2.93
C ARG A 21 4.41 -4.79 -3.44
N PHE A 22 3.15 -5.09 -3.71
CA PHE A 22 2.16 -4.09 -4.14
C PHE A 22 1.99 -2.97 -3.10
N LEU A 23 1.81 -3.33 -1.83
CA LEU A 23 1.65 -2.37 -0.73
C LEU A 23 2.92 -1.53 -0.55
N MET A 24 4.10 -2.17 -0.50
CA MET A 24 5.37 -1.48 -0.29
C MET A 24 5.75 -0.57 -1.48
N ASN A 25 5.46 -0.97 -2.72
CA ASN A 25 5.61 -0.09 -3.88
C ASN A 25 4.67 1.11 -3.80
N THR A 26 3.41 0.89 -3.41
CA THR A 26 2.45 1.99 -3.18
C THR A 26 2.99 2.99 -2.17
N LEU A 27 3.55 2.54 -1.05
CA LEU A 27 4.15 3.42 -0.03
C LEU A 27 5.38 4.15 -0.56
N ALA A 28 6.33 3.42 -1.14
CA ALA A 28 7.59 3.97 -1.66
C ALA A 28 7.33 5.02 -2.73
N PHE A 29 6.46 4.72 -3.70
CA PHE A 29 6.14 5.62 -4.80
C PHE A 29 5.40 6.86 -4.32
N SER A 30 4.45 6.70 -3.40
CA SER A 30 3.68 7.81 -2.84
C SER A 30 4.59 8.78 -2.07
N VAL A 31 5.49 8.27 -1.24
CA VAL A 31 6.45 9.11 -0.50
C VAL A 31 7.42 9.78 -1.46
N ALA A 32 8.02 9.04 -2.39
CA ALA A 32 8.95 9.60 -3.38
C ALA A 32 8.30 10.66 -4.28
N LEU A 33 7.01 10.51 -4.64
CA LEU A 33 6.28 11.51 -5.41
C LEU A 33 6.18 12.84 -4.64
N ALA A 34 5.98 12.79 -3.32
CA ALA A 34 5.85 13.95 -2.45
C ALA A 34 7.22 14.58 -2.09
N THR A 35 8.22 13.76 -1.75
CA THR A 35 9.53 14.22 -1.27
C THR A 35 10.53 14.47 -2.39
N LYS A 36 10.30 13.90 -3.58
CA LYS A 36 11.26 13.83 -4.69
C LYS A 36 12.55 13.08 -4.32
N ASP A 37 12.49 12.24 -3.29
CA ASP A 37 13.56 11.33 -2.91
C ASP A 37 13.33 9.96 -3.56
N TYR A 38 14.22 9.60 -4.50
CA TYR A 38 14.18 8.33 -5.24
C TYR A 38 15.27 7.36 -4.78
N SER A 39 15.91 7.62 -3.63
CA SER A 39 17.06 6.84 -3.15
C SER A 39 16.74 5.37 -2.88
N THR A 40 15.48 5.03 -2.65
CA THR A 40 15.00 3.66 -2.41
C THR A 40 14.53 2.94 -3.68
N PHE A 41 14.53 3.61 -4.84
CA PHE A 41 14.02 3.03 -6.09
C PHE A 41 15.02 2.06 -6.71
N SER A 42 14.51 1.01 -7.34
CA SER A 42 15.31 0.13 -8.19
C SER A 42 15.77 0.88 -9.44
N GLN A 43 16.87 0.41 -10.06
CA GLN A 43 17.33 0.98 -11.32
C GLN A 43 16.27 0.89 -12.42
N GLU A 44 15.49 -0.18 -12.44
CA GLU A 44 14.37 -0.36 -13.37
C GLU A 44 13.31 0.75 -13.22
N ALA A 45 12.88 1.05 -11.99
CA ALA A 45 11.93 2.12 -11.76
C ALA A 45 12.49 3.49 -12.20
N LEU A 46 13.79 3.74 -11.96
CA LEU A 46 14.46 4.97 -12.40
C LEU A 46 14.53 5.06 -13.93
N ASP A 47 14.78 3.95 -14.63
CA ASP A 47 14.83 3.91 -16.09
C ASP A 47 13.45 4.16 -16.71
N ILE A 48 12.38 3.60 -16.12
CA ILE A 48 11.00 3.85 -16.56
C ILE A 48 10.61 5.32 -16.33
N MET A 49 10.91 5.87 -15.16
CA MET A 49 10.67 7.29 -14.87
C MET A 49 11.43 8.23 -15.79
N ALA A 50 12.64 7.85 -16.24
CA ALA A 50 13.39 8.63 -17.21
C ALA A 50 12.77 8.56 -18.62
N ALA A 51 12.06 7.48 -18.95
CA ALA A 51 11.35 7.31 -20.21
C ALA A 51 9.96 7.98 -20.22
N ASP A 52 9.29 8.05 -19.07
CA ASP A 52 7.97 8.65 -18.90
C ASP A 52 7.90 9.50 -17.61
N GLU A 53 7.80 10.82 -17.79
CA GLU A 53 7.74 11.79 -16.71
C GLU A 53 6.45 11.72 -15.86
N ASN A 54 5.38 11.13 -16.39
CA ASN A 54 4.10 10.99 -15.68
C ASN A 54 3.99 9.66 -14.94
N TRP A 55 4.85 8.68 -15.28
CA TRP A 55 4.76 7.31 -14.77
C TRP A 55 4.59 7.24 -13.26
N LEU A 56 5.45 7.95 -12.50
CA LEU A 56 5.37 7.90 -11.03
C LEU A 56 4.04 8.44 -10.49
N ARG A 57 3.52 9.54 -11.07
CA ARG A 57 2.24 10.10 -10.65
C ARG A 57 1.11 9.12 -10.95
N GLU A 58 1.10 8.58 -12.17
CA GLU A 58 0.07 7.65 -12.63
C GLU A 58 0.09 6.33 -11.86
N SER A 59 1.28 5.80 -11.53
CA SER A 59 1.43 4.62 -10.68
C SER A 59 0.89 4.84 -9.27
N VAL A 60 1.14 6.01 -8.67
CA VAL A 60 0.60 6.35 -7.35
C VAL A 60 -0.92 6.50 -7.38
N GLU A 61 -1.44 7.22 -8.37
CA GLU A 61 -2.89 7.41 -8.54
C GLU A 61 -3.60 6.05 -8.74
N TRP A 62 -3.06 5.21 -9.61
CA TRP A 62 -3.56 3.86 -9.85
C TRP A 62 -3.51 2.99 -8.59
N SER A 63 -2.36 2.90 -7.93
CA SER A 63 -2.19 1.94 -6.83
C SER A 63 -2.96 2.35 -5.58
N GLN A 64 -3.04 3.66 -5.27
CA GLN A 64 -3.89 4.15 -4.18
C GLN A 64 -5.37 3.97 -4.49
N SER A 65 -5.81 4.21 -5.73
CA SER A 65 -7.20 3.98 -6.13
C SER A 65 -7.57 2.50 -5.99
N LEU A 66 -6.71 1.59 -6.46
CA LEU A 66 -6.94 0.16 -6.38
C LEU A 66 -7.04 -0.33 -4.93
N LEU A 67 -6.15 0.17 -4.06
CA LEU A 67 -6.19 -0.12 -2.62
C LEU A 67 -7.48 0.39 -1.96
N VAL A 68 -7.91 1.61 -2.27
CA VAL A 68 -9.15 2.18 -1.70
C VAL A 68 -10.37 1.38 -2.16
N VAL A 69 -10.47 1.07 -3.45
CA VAL A 69 -11.58 0.28 -4.01
C VAL A 69 -11.64 -1.09 -3.34
N SER A 70 -10.52 -1.82 -3.30
CA SER A 70 -10.42 -3.13 -2.66
C SER A 70 -10.92 -3.14 -1.21
N LEU A 71 -10.52 -2.15 -0.41
CA LEU A 71 -10.84 -2.12 1.01
C LEU A 71 -12.26 -1.65 1.31
N VAL A 72 -12.83 -0.79 0.47
CA VAL A 72 -14.23 -0.34 0.61
C VAL A 72 -15.18 -1.41 0.09
N ASP A 73 -14.95 -1.95 -1.11
CA ASP A 73 -15.79 -2.98 -1.73
C ASP A 73 -15.67 -4.32 -1.01
N GLY A 74 -14.52 -4.58 -0.39
CA GLY A 74 -14.30 -5.70 0.51
C GLY A 74 -15.09 -5.62 1.83
N GLU A 75 -15.82 -4.53 2.08
CA GLU A 75 -16.53 -4.17 3.31
C GLU A 75 -15.61 -4.09 4.55
N ASN A 76 -14.31 -3.85 4.33
CA ASN A 76 -13.30 -3.76 5.39
C ASN A 76 -13.25 -2.36 6.03
N TYR A 77 -13.67 -1.36 5.26
CA TYR A 77 -13.84 0.04 5.67
C TYR A 77 -15.23 0.53 5.28
N GLN A 78 -15.79 1.49 6.03
CA GLN A 78 -17.12 2.02 5.71
C GLN A 78 -17.06 3.09 4.63
N THR A 79 -15.95 3.83 4.55
CA THR A 79 -15.77 4.91 3.58
C THR A 79 -14.34 4.99 3.06
N ALA A 80 -14.18 5.58 1.87
CA ALA A 80 -12.87 5.90 1.31
C ALA A 80 -12.10 6.91 2.18
N GLU A 81 -12.79 7.76 2.94
CA GLU A 81 -12.16 8.74 3.85
C GLU A 81 -11.44 8.03 5.02
N GLU A 82 -12.04 6.98 5.58
CA GLU A 82 -11.40 6.17 6.63
C GLU A 82 -10.15 5.45 6.11
N VAL A 83 -10.21 4.90 4.89
CA VAL A 83 -9.05 4.28 4.23
C VAL A 83 -7.94 5.32 4.03
N ALA A 84 -8.29 6.51 3.54
CA ALA A 84 -7.35 7.58 3.27
C ALA A 84 -6.67 8.09 4.56
N GLU A 85 -7.39 8.16 5.69
CA GLU A 85 -6.82 8.54 6.99
C GLU A 85 -5.78 7.50 7.46
N ASP A 86 -6.13 6.21 7.47
CA ASP A 86 -5.22 5.13 7.87
C ASP A 86 -4.01 5.04 6.92
N LEU A 87 -4.24 5.16 5.60
CA LEU A 87 -3.17 5.15 4.61
C LEU A 87 -2.24 6.37 4.76
N SER A 88 -2.79 7.55 5.05
CA SER A 88 -1.98 8.74 5.33
C SER A 88 -1.11 8.56 6.56
N GLY A 89 -1.63 7.91 7.61
CA GLY A 89 -0.86 7.53 8.79
C GLY A 89 0.29 6.57 8.45
N LEU A 90 0.01 5.53 7.65
CA LEU A 90 1.01 4.58 7.20
C LEU A 90 2.09 5.23 6.33
N LEU A 91 1.71 6.11 5.40
CA LEU A 91 2.64 6.88 4.56
C LEU A 91 3.53 7.79 5.39
N ALA A 92 2.98 8.45 6.43
CA ALA A 92 3.75 9.29 7.32
C ALA A 92 4.79 8.48 8.10
N LEU A 93 4.42 7.31 8.63
CA LEU A 93 5.34 6.41 9.33
C LEU A 93 6.40 5.83 8.38
N TYR A 94 6.02 5.43 7.17
CA TYR A 94 6.97 4.99 6.14
C TYR A 94 7.99 6.08 5.83
N ASN A 95 7.54 7.33 5.61
CA ASN A 95 8.43 8.45 5.37
C ASN A 95 9.36 8.76 6.56
N LEU A 96 8.91 8.55 7.79
CA LEU A 96 9.80 8.66 8.96
C LEU A 96 10.88 7.57 8.93
N ALA A 97 10.50 6.33 8.60
CA ALA A 97 11.41 5.20 8.51
C ALA A 97 12.50 5.38 7.43
N THR A 98 12.22 6.11 6.34
CA THR A 98 13.24 6.42 5.31
C THR A 98 14.23 7.48 5.76
N GLN A 99 13.88 8.32 6.74
CA GLN A 99 14.68 9.46 7.18
C GLN A 99 15.50 9.17 8.43
N ARG A 100 14.99 8.32 9.33
CA ARG A 100 15.65 7.96 10.59
C ARG A 100 15.15 6.62 11.12
N GLU A 101 15.89 6.11 12.10
CA GLU A 101 15.43 5.00 12.93
C GLU A 101 14.13 5.40 13.67
N MET A 102 13.14 4.51 13.61
CA MET A 102 11.88 4.65 14.32
C MET A 102 12.06 4.34 15.81
N THR A 103 11.24 4.97 16.65
CA THR A 103 11.11 4.53 18.04
C THR A 103 10.29 3.23 18.11
N ASP A 104 10.42 2.46 19.18
CA ASP A 104 9.64 1.22 19.41
C ASP A 104 8.12 1.44 19.23
N HIS A 105 7.63 2.63 19.61
CA HIS A 105 6.21 2.97 19.46
C HIS A 105 5.82 3.22 17.99
N GLU A 106 6.65 3.94 17.24
CA GLU A 106 6.43 4.20 15.82
C GLU A 106 6.53 2.93 15.00
N GLU A 107 7.50 2.07 15.30
CA GLU A 107 7.65 0.77 14.66
C GLU A 107 6.44 -0.12 14.94
N ALA A 108 5.98 -0.18 16.18
CA ALA A 108 4.76 -0.93 16.51
C ALA A 108 3.53 -0.40 15.77
N LEU A 109 3.38 0.93 15.63
CA LEU A 109 2.28 1.52 14.87
C LEU A 109 2.40 1.20 13.37
N PHE A 110 3.60 1.30 12.80
CA PHE A 110 3.87 1.00 11.41
C PHE A 110 3.52 -0.45 11.10
N THR A 111 4.05 -1.39 11.87
CA THR A 111 3.79 -2.84 11.69
C THR A 111 2.31 -3.15 11.84
N ASN A 112 1.61 -2.59 12.85
CA ASN A 112 0.18 -2.85 13.02
C ASN A 112 -0.66 -2.34 11.85
N LEU A 113 -0.37 -1.14 11.32
CA LEU A 113 -1.08 -0.60 10.17
C LEU A 113 -0.75 -1.39 8.89
N HIS A 114 0.54 -1.63 8.65
CA HIS A 114 1.02 -2.40 7.51
C HIS A 114 0.37 -3.80 7.47
N ASP A 115 0.46 -4.56 8.55
CA ASP A 115 -0.05 -5.92 8.63
C ASP A 115 -1.58 -5.95 8.51
N ARG A 116 -2.27 -4.91 9.01
CA ARG A 116 -3.71 -4.75 8.79
C ARG A 116 -4.03 -4.55 7.32
N PHE A 117 -3.37 -3.60 6.63
CA PHE A 117 -3.58 -3.40 5.20
C PHE A 117 -3.31 -4.69 4.43
N LEU A 118 -2.16 -5.34 4.68
CA LEU A 118 -1.79 -6.58 4.03
C LEU A 118 -2.83 -7.69 4.26
N ALA A 119 -3.25 -7.91 5.50
CA ALA A 119 -4.24 -8.93 5.83
C ALA A 119 -5.59 -8.69 5.13
N LEU A 120 -6.04 -7.43 5.06
CA LEU A 120 -7.31 -7.10 4.41
C LEU A 120 -7.23 -7.26 2.89
N LEU A 121 -6.15 -6.80 2.26
CA LEU A 121 -5.91 -6.99 0.83
C LEU A 121 -5.82 -8.48 0.46
N LEU A 122 -5.23 -9.32 1.33
CA LEU A 122 -5.18 -10.78 1.12
C LEU A 122 -6.54 -11.48 1.18
N THR A 123 -7.59 -10.81 1.64
CA THR A 123 -8.97 -11.32 1.60
C THR A 123 -9.76 -10.88 0.38
N ASP A 124 -9.17 -10.06 -0.49
CA ASP A 124 -9.79 -9.59 -1.73
C ASP A 124 -9.34 -10.44 -2.92
N GLU A 125 -10.20 -11.38 -3.31
CA GLU A 125 -9.96 -12.27 -4.46
C GLU A 125 -9.94 -11.50 -5.79
N GLU A 126 -10.74 -10.45 -5.95
CA GLU A 126 -10.80 -9.68 -7.20
C GLU A 126 -9.52 -8.88 -7.41
N LEU A 127 -8.99 -8.27 -6.34
CA LEU A 127 -7.68 -7.61 -6.37
C LEU A 127 -6.57 -8.61 -6.75
N ILE A 128 -6.59 -9.79 -6.14
CA ILE A 128 -5.59 -10.83 -6.39
C ILE A 128 -5.64 -11.27 -7.86
N GLU A 129 -6.84 -11.57 -8.39
CA GLU A 129 -7.02 -11.95 -9.79
C GLU A 129 -6.51 -10.85 -10.73
N TYR A 130 -6.86 -9.58 -10.46
CA TYR A 130 -6.41 -8.44 -11.24
C TYR A 130 -4.88 -8.31 -11.28
N LEU A 131 -4.21 -8.42 -10.12
CA LEU A 131 -2.75 -8.34 -10.06
C LEU A 131 -2.05 -9.52 -10.76
N LEU A 132 -2.65 -10.72 -10.73
CA LEU A 132 -2.12 -11.88 -11.43
C LEU A 132 -2.27 -11.79 -12.97
N GLU A 133 -3.26 -11.06 -13.45
CA GLU A 133 -3.45 -10.79 -14.88
C GLU A 133 -2.46 -9.73 -15.39
N ASP A 134 -2.12 -8.73 -14.57
CA ASP A 134 -1.16 -7.67 -14.93
C ASP A 134 0.31 -8.15 -14.92
N GLU A 135 0.63 -9.22 -14.20
CA GLU A 135 1.96 -9.84 -14.18
C GLU A 135 2.28 -10.74 -15.40
N GLN A 136 1.34 -10.92 -16.35
CA GLN A 136 1.46 -11.80 -17.54
C GLN A 136 1.76 -11.04 -18.84
#